data_AF-A0A932ZF93-F1
#
_entry.id   AF-A0A932ZF93-F1
#
_cell.length_a   1.000
_cell.length_b   1.000
_cell.length_c   1.000
_cell.angle_alpha   90.00
_cell.angle_beta   90.00
_cell.angle_gamma   90.00
#
_symmetry.space_group_name_H-M   'P 1'
#
loop_
_entity.id
_entity.type
_entity.pdbx_description
1 polymer ?
#
loop_
_entity_poly.entity_id
_entity_poly.type
_entity_poly.pdbx_seq_one_letter_code
_entity_poly.pdbx_strand_id
1 'polypeptide(L)'
;MLMLNMAGLTEADLERIVANRCSLFGSVASIRVLQPGYPARYSIALVRMVTAVALDKVVAHLGDSKSGATAIIRLEQGKKPKPAALKLRRRKKLPAAVLRDAPARAKR
;
A
#
# COMPACT_ATOMS: atom_id res chain seq x y z
N MET A 1 -12.22 -2.70 -1.88
CA MET A 1 -11.75 -1.41 -1.31
C MET A 1 -10.26 -1.19 -1.61
N LEU A 2 -9.85 0.03 -1.98
CA LEU A 2 -8.45 0.36 -2.32
C LEU A 2 -7.87 1.41 -1.35
N MET A 3 -6.78 1.09 -0.65
CA MET A 3 -6.10 2.04 0.24
C MET A 3 -5.01 2.81 -0.50
N LEU A 4 -5.06 4.15 -0.45
CA LEU A 4 -4.11 5.05 -1.11
C LEU A 4 -3.68 6.20 -0.20
N ASN A 5 -2.47 6.72 -0.40
CA ASN A 5 -2.10 8.01 0.17
C ASN A 5 -2.73 9.14 -0.68
N MET A 6 -3.97 9.49 -0.37
CA MET A 6 -4.73 10.50 -1.12
C MET A 6 -4.23 11.93 -0.88
N ALA A 7 -3.40 12.16 0.14
CA ALA A 7 -2.90 13.49 0.47
C ALA A 7 -1.93 13.97 -0.62
N GLY A 8 -2.34 15.01 -1.37
CA GLY A 8 -1.54 15.61 -2.45
C GLY A 8 -1.71 14.97 -3.81
N LEU A 9 -2.66 14.04 -3.98
CA LEU A 9 -3.00 13.48 -5.30
C LEU A 9 -4.13 14.29 -5.94
N THR A 10 -3.95 14.63 -7.22
CA THR A 10 -5.00 15.23 -8.03
C THR A 10 -6.03 14.18 -8.46
N GLU A 11 -7.17 14.61 -8.99
CA GLU A 11 -8.15 13.71 -9.60
C GLU A 11 -7.51 12.83 -10.69
N ALA A 12 -6.71 13.44 -11.57
CA ALA A 12 -6.00 12.73 -12.64
C ALA A 12 -5.03 11.67 -12.11
N ASP A 13 -4.34 11.93 -11.00
CA ASP A 13 -3.45 10.95 -10.37
C ASP A 13 -4.24 9.76 -9.82
N LEU A 14 -5.38 10.01 -9.18
CA LEU A 14 -6.26 8.96 -8.67
C LEU A 14 -6.81 8.11 -9.81
N GLU A 15 -7.24 8.73 -10.91
CA GLU A 15 -7.69 8.02 -12.10
C GLU A 15 -6.61 7.12 -12.66
N ARG A 16 -5.38 7.62 -12.79
CA ARG A 16 -4.24 6.84 -13.30
C ARG A 16 -3.90 5.66 -12.41
N ILE A 17 -3.95 5.83 -11.09
CA ILE A 17 -3.71 4.75 -10.13
C ILE A 17 -4.80 3.68 -10.23
N VAL A 18 -6.07 4.10 -10.30
CA VAL A 18 -7.20 3.18 -10.48
C VAL A 18 -7.10 2.45 -11.81
N ALA A 19 -6.74 3.14 -12.90
CA ALA A 19 -6.52 2.54 -14.21
C ALA A 19 -5.46 1.44 -14.16
N ASN A 20 -4.30 1.73 -13.59
CA ASN A 20 -3.20 0.78 -13.46
C ASN A 20 -3.54 -0.43 -12.59
N ARG A 21 -4.44 -0.28 -11.61
CA ARG A 21 -4.89 -1.40 -10.78
C ARG A 21 -5.95 -2.24 -11.49
N CYS A 22 -6.87 -1.60 -12.21
CA CYS A 22 -7.91 -2.28 -12.97
C CYS A 22 -7.38 -2.98 -14.22
N SER A 23 -6.28 -2.48 -14.82
CA SER A 23 -5.65 -3.08 -16.00
C SER A 23 -5.13 -4.50 -15.77
N LEU A 24 -4.88 -4.88 -14.51
CA LEU A 24 -4.52 -6.25 -14.12
C LEU A 24 -5.63 -7.27 -14.40
N PHE A 25 -6.89 -6.82 -14.51
CA PHE A 25 -8.06 -7.67 -14.70
C PHE A 25 -8.64 -7.59 -16.12
N GLY A 26 -8.29 -6.56 -16.88
CA GLY A 26 -8.70 -6.35 -18.27
C GLY A 26 -8.65 -4.88 -18.70
N SER A 27 -9.09 -4.60 -19.93
CA SER A 27 -9.11 -3.24 -20.46
C SER A 27 -10.19 -2.37 -19.79
N VAL A 28 -9.80 -1.17 -19.40
CA VAL A 28 -10.70 -0.16 -18.83
C VAL A 28 -11.32 0.66 -19.95
N ALA A 29 -12.64 0.80 -19.95
CA ALA A 29 -13.38 1.60 -20.93
C ALA A 29 -13.49 3.06 -20.49
N SER A 30 -13.78 3.29 -19.21
CA SER A 30 -13.78 4.64 -18.63
C SER A 30 -13.60 4.61 -17.12
N ILE A 31 -13.06 5.71 -16.58
CA ILE A 31 -12.90 5.96 -15.15
C ILE A 31 -13.47 7.33 -14.86
N ARG A 32 -14.11 7.48 -13.72
CA ARG A 32 -14.48 8.79 -13.18
C ARG A 32 -14.29 8.77 -11.68
N VAL A 33 -13.52 9.72 -11.15
CA VAL A 33 -13.31 9.84 -9.71
C VAL A 33 -14.19 10.95 -9.15
N LEU A 34 -15.00 10.59 -8.16
CA LEU A 34 -15.81 11.51 -7.38
C LEU A 34 -15.05 11.78 -6.07
N GLN A 35 -14.49 12.98 -5.96
CA GLN A 35 -13.93 13.47 -4.71
C GLN A 35 -15.04 14.16 -3.92
N PRO A 36 -15.34 13.75 -2.68
CA PRO A 36 -16.19 14.56 -1.81
C PRO A 36 -15.50 15.90 -1.56
N GLY A 37 -16.30 16.95 -1.35
CA GLY A 37 -15.77 18.24 -0.90
C GLY A 37 -14.90 18.08 0.34
N TYR A 38 -13.84 18.88 0.42
CA TYR A 38 -12.88 18.83 1.52
C TYR A 38 -13.58 19.09 2.87
N PRO A 39 -13.26 18.37 3.97
CA PRO A 39 -12.25 17.30 4.11
C PRO A 39 -12.81 15.90 3.79
N ALA A 40 -12.37 15.32 2.66
CA ALA A 40 -12.76 13.97 2.25
C ALA A 40 -11.80 12.91 2.81
N ARG A 41 -12.33 11.99 3.62
CA ARG A 41 -11.58 10.80 4.12
C ARG A 41 -11.51 9.66 3.10
N TYR A 42 -12.33 9.74 2.05
CA TYR A 42 -12.43 8.74 1.01
C TYR A 42 -12.89 9.39 -0.29
N SER A 43 -12.56 8.80 -1.43
CA SER A 43 -13.09 9.15 -2.75
C SER A 43 -13.76 7.92 -3.37
N ILE A 44 -14.63 8.14 -4.34
CA ILE A 44 -15.32 7.05 -5.05
C ILE A 44 -14.82 7.04 -6.48
N ALA A 45 -14.25 5.93 -6.93
CA ALA A 45 -13.95 5.72 -8.34
C ALA A 45 -15.03 4.86 -8.99
N LEU A 46 -15.60 5.37 -10.07
CA LEU A 46 -16.51 4.65 -10.95
C LEU A 46 -15.69 4.11 -12.12
N VAL A 47 -15.67 2.79 -12.29
CA VAL A 47 -14.87 2.13 -13.32
C VAL A 47 -15.78 1.31 -14.21
N ARG A 48 -15.70 1.55 -15.51
CA ARG A 48 -16.32 0.69 -16.53
C ARG A 48 -15.22 -0.11 -17.22
N MET A 49 -15.37 -1.43 -17.22
CA MET A 49 -14.49 -2.32 -17.97
C MET A 49 -15.07 -2.58 -19.36
N VAL A 50 -14.21 -2.93 -20.32
CA VAL A 50 -14.65 -3.28 -21.68
C VAL A 50 -15.47 -4.58 -21.66
N THR A 51 -15.12 -5.53 -20.79
CA THR A 51 -15.81 -6.83 -20.69
C THR A 51 -16.46 -7.02 -19.34
N ALA A 52 -17.61 -7.69 -19.32
CA ALA A 52 -18.33 -8.03 -18.09
C ALA A 52 -17.50 -8.93 -17.16
N VAL A 53 -16.72 -9.86 -17.73
CA VAL A 53 -15.83 -10.75 -16.94
C VAL A 53 -14.74 -9.94 -16.23
N ALA A 54 -14.13 -8.96 -16.89
CA ALA A 54 -13.16 -8.09 -16.24
C ALA A 54 -13.81 -7.21 -15.17
N LEU A 55 -15.04 -6.74 -15.41
CA LEU A 55 -15.82 -6.00 -14.42
C LEU A 55 -16.05 -6.83 -13.15
N ASP A 56 -16.48 -8.08 -13.30
CA ASP A 56 -16.75 -8.96 -12.15
C ASP A 56 -15.47 -9.25 -11.35
N LYS A 57 -14.33 -9.42 -12.02
CA LYS A 57 -13.03 -9.55 -11.34
C LYS A 57 -12.65 -8.27 -10.59
N VAL A 58 -12.82 -7.10 -11.20
CA VAL A 58 -12.57 -5.82 -10.53
C VAL A 58 -13.46 -5.67 -9.30
N VAL A 59 -14.75 -6.01 -9.40
CA VAL A 59 -15.68 -5.96 -8.27
C VAL A 59 -15.25 -6.91 -7.15
N ALA A 60 -14.87 -8.15 -7.49
CA ALA A 60 -14.46 -9.16 -6.52
C ALA A 60 -13.17 -8.80 -5.76
N HIS A 61 -12.20 -8.16 -6.43
CA HIS A 61 -10.87 -7.90 -5.85
C HIS A 61 -10.69 -6.47 -5.33
N LEU A 62 -11.25 -5.48 -6.02
CA LEU A 62 -11.02 -4.06 -5.76
C LEU A 62 -12.31 -3.31 -5.42
N GLY A 63 -13.46 -3.78 -5.92
CA GLY A 63 -14.76 -3.15 -5.74
C GLY A 63 -15.20 -3.05 -4.29
N ASP A 64 -16.08 -2.10 -4.07
CA ASP A 64 -16.95 -2.00 -2.90
C ASP A 64 -18.35 -2.49 -3.29
N SER A 65 -18.85 -2.04 -4.44
CA SER A 65 -20.15 -2.43 -4.99
C SER A 65 -20.17 -2.40 -6.52
N LYS A 66 -21.25 -2.89 -7.13
CA LYS A 66 -21.51 -2.90 -8.58
C LYS A 66 -22.86 -2.26 -8.86
N SER A 67 -22.92 -1.36 -9.84
CA SER A 67 -24.16 -0.78 -10.35
C SER A 67 -24.19 -0.94 -11.87
N GLY A 68 -25.07 -1.83 -12.37
CA GLY A 68 -25.13 -2.17 -13.79
C GLY A 68 -23.77 -2.62 -14.34
N ALA A 69 -23.28 -1.90 -15.37
CA ALA A 69 -21.99 -2.15 -16.02
C ALA A 69 -20.82 -1.34 -15.41
N THR A 70 -20.98 -0.81 -14.20
CA THR A 70 -20.00 0.04 -13.52
C THR A 70 -19.62 -0.56 -12.16
N ALA A 71 -18.32 -0.69 -11.93
CA ALA A 71 -17.75 -1.05 -10.64
C ALA A 71 -17.55 0.22 -9.82
N ILE A 72 -17.97 0.18 -8.57
CA ILE A 72 -17.80 1.27 -7.60
C ILE A 72 -16.67 0.86 -6.68
N ILE A 73 -15.57 1.62 -6.71
CA ILE A 73 -14.38 1.37 -5.90
C ILE A 73 -14.25 2.51 -4.90
N ARG A 74 -14.28 2.17 -3.61
CA ARG A 74 -13.97 3.13 -2.55
C ARG A 74 -12.46 3.26 -2.40
N LEU A 75 -11.96 4.48 -2.58
CA LEU A 75 -10.58 4.89 -2.35
C LEU A 75 -10.50 5.47 -0.95
N GLU A 76 -9.78 4.83 -0.04
CA GLU A 76 -9.64 5.33 1.32
C GLU A 76 -8.23 5.84 1.58
N GLN A 77 -8.13 6.91 2.37
CA GLN A 77 -6.84 7.39 2.83
C GLN A 77 -6.20 6.33 3.74
N GLY A 78 -5.17 5.66 3.23
CA GLY A 78 -4.35 4.76 4.03
C GLY A 78 -3.73 5.54 5.19
N LYS A 79 -3.95 5.10 6.43
CA LYS A 79 -3.17 5.60 7.56
C LYS A 79 -1.71 5.40 7.19
N LYS A 80 -0.90 6.48 7.15
CA LYS A 80 0.56 6.38 6.98
C LYS A 80 1.03 5.19 7.83
N PRO A 81 1.80 4.23 7.31
CA PRO A 81 2.52 3.34 8.19
C PRO A 81 3.32 4.27 9.11
N LYS A 82 3.00 4.27 10.41
CA LYS A 82 3.83 4.91 11.43
C LYS A 82 5.25 4.45 11.09
N PRO A 83 6.22 5.36 10.83
CA PRO A 83 7.57 4.91 10.58
C PRO A 83 7.93 4.04 11.77
N ALA A 84 8.12 2.74 11.53
CA ALA A 84 8.60 1.83 12.52
C ALA A 84 9.91 2.46 12.96
N ALA A 85 9.90 3.04 14.17
CA ALA A 85 11.06 3.70 14.73
C ALA A 85 12.22 2.76 14.48
N LEU A 86 13.17 3.23 13.68
CA LEU A 86 14.44 2.58 13.45
C LEU A 86 15.04 2.47 14.85
N LYS A 87 14.73 1.38 15.56
CA LYS A 87 15.34 1.02 16.83
C LYS A 87 16.77 0.74 16.44
N LEU A 88 17.57 1.80 16.44
CA LEU A 88 19.01 1.76 16.45
C LEU A 88 19.37 0.86 17.63
N ARG A 89 19.56 -0.43 17.35
CA ARG A 89 20.09 -1.41 18.29
C ARG A 89 21.53 -0.98 18.57
N ARG A 90 21.72 0.01 19.44
CA ARG A 90 23.00 0.19 20.12
C ARG A 90 23.19 -1.05 20.97
N ARG A 91 24.09 -1.90 20.50
CA ARG A 91 24.53 -3.15 21.13
C ARG A 91 24.73 -2.91 22.63
N LYS A 92 24.07 -3.72 23.45
CA LYS A 92 24.52 -4.04 24.82
C LYS A 92 25.95 -4.59 24.70
N LYS A 93 26.94 -3.80 25.09
CA LYS A 93 28.27 -4.34 25.44
C LYS A 93 28.21 -4.58 26.95
N LEU A 94 27.81 -5.79 27.35
CA LEU A 94 28.01 -6.29 28.71
C LEU A 94 29.42 -6.91 28.79
N PRO A 95 30.04 -6.88 29.98
CA PRO A 95 31.48 -7.00 30.16
C PRO A 95 31.93 -8.47 30.17
N ALA A 96 33.15 -8.72 29.74
CA ALA A 96 33.86 -9.97 29.99
C ALA A 96 35.20 -9.63 30.66
N ALA A 97 35.19 -9.62 31.99
CA ALA A 97 36.37 -10.02 32.74
C ALA A 97 36.61 -11.53 32.52
N VAL A 98 37.77 -12.00 32.97
CA VAL A 98 38.20 -13.41 33.13
C VAL A 98 39.32 -13.84 32.16
N LEU A 99 40.54 -13.70 32.69
CA LEU A 99 41.52 -14.77 32.88
C LEU A 99 42.24 -15.31 31.64
N ARG A 100 43.49 -14.87 31.45
CA ARG A 100 44.55 -15.74 30.92
C ARG A 100 45.79 -15.62 31.78
N ASP A 101 45.87 -16.62 32.65
CA ASP A 101 47.04 -17.07 33.39
C ASP A 101 48.11 -17.63 32.43
N ALA A 102 49.37 -17.41 32.80
CA ALA A 102 50.62 -18.09 32.42
C ALA A 102 51.06 -18.22 30.93
N PRO A 103 52.38 -18.05 30.71
CA PRO A 103 53.11 -19.14 30.07
C PRO A 103 54.30 -19.59 30.92
N ALA A 104 54.35 -20.89 31.23
CA ALA A 104 55.53 -21.56 31.74
C ALA A 104 56.10 -22.53 30.69
N ARG A 105 57.44 -22.45 30.52
CA ARG A 105 58.37 -23.42 29.91
C ARG A 105 58.33 -23.59 28.38
N ALA A 106 59.43 -23.91 27.70
CA ALA A 106 60.87 -23.94 27.98
C ALA A 106 61.58 -24.40 26.69
N LYS A 107 62.80 -23.87 26.46
CA LYS A 107 63.97 -24.49 25.81
C LYS A 107 63.84 -25.13 24.41
N ARG A 108 64.61 -24.60 23.46
CA ARG A 108 65.88 -25.24 23.02
C ARG A 108 66.83 -24.19 22.46
#